data_AF-A0A8S0VTW9-F1
#
_entry.id   AF-A0A8S0VTW9-F1
#
_cell.length_a   1.000
_cell.length_b   1.000
_cell.length_c   1.000
_cell.angle_alpha   90.00
_cell.angle_beta   90.00
_cell.angle_gamma   90.00
#
_symmetry.space_group_name_H-M   'P 1'
#
loop_
_entity.id
_entity.type
_entity.pdbx_description
1 polymer ?
#
loop_
_entity_poly.entity_id
_entity_poly.type
_entity_poly.pdbx_seq_one_letter_code
_entity_poly.pdbx_strand_id
1 'polypeptide(L)'
;MPAPGRGSKRKAKGKRRTESASTEVDADFDSIHVPQINNSEGWNAIADNLCTFFGLPDLTTRSGLKEIHANFDVLFARIDKVFSENPDDFRIRGGIVGIYTRMCVDAILRNKLFEKGVLEKILPLLDIDETRHLALRCLTVITRHGGIDARLDIAKHARKLTKLVRDLPNDDIVTELCVKILSHSVSVVVEGVEGPLHPEALRALDMTDVLKAMLETIKRPSRDPRHLVEHALDLIVMSTLYKSDAFKVYPSSIGFLVAGVRCKDWGTRGICLNALMRLYQDEHDKENRKFDPMRLFTEVRQGKAPSFLNDVLNRHGPARSDVYQTLSCITEFQKAMFAVAQDRDF
;
A
#
# COMPACT_ATOMS: atom_id res chain seq x y z
N MET A 1 -52.10 23.00 6.46
CA MET A 1 -52.67 22.47 7.70
C MET A 1 -51.56 21.82 8.52
N PRO A 2 -51.13 22.41 9.64
CA PRO A 2 -50.12 21.84 10.54
C PRO A 2 -50.78 21.20 11.77
N ALA A 3 -50.30 20.02 12.17
CA ALA A 3 -50.58 19.41 13.48
C ALA A 3 -49.25 18.95 14.11
N PRO A 4 -48.97 19.29 15.39
CA PRO A 4 -47.67 19.03 16.02
C PRO A 4 -47.70 17.82 16.96
N GLY A 5 -46.63 17.00 16.92
CA GLY A 5 -46.39 15.89 17.86
C GLY A 5 -45.23 16.19 18.80
N ARG A 6 -45.56 16.45 20.08
CA ARG A 6 -44.64 16.62 21.22
C ARG A 6 -43.97 15.30 21.62
N GLY A 7 -42.72 15.38 22.11
CA GLY A 7 -42.09 14.25 22.80
C GLY A 7 -40.70 14.54 23.37
N SER A 8 -40.59 15.39 24.38
CA SER A 8 -39.34 15.58 25.14
C SER A 8 -39.10 14.42 26.10
N LYS A 9 -37.89 13.84 26.14
CA LYS A 9 -37.36 13.15 27.32
C LYS A 9 -35.90 13.53 27.56
N ARG A 10 -35.71 14.42 28.55
CA ARG A 10 -34.43 14.70 29.23
C ARG A 10 -33.97 13.45 29.96
N LYS A 11 -32.72 13.02 29.78
CA LYS A 11 -32.03 12.10 30.69
C LYS A 11 -31.04 12.88 31.56
N ALA A 12 -31.16 12.67 32.86
CA ALA A 12 -30.41 13.30 33.92
C ALA A 12 -28.94 12.88 33.92
N LYS A 13 -28.05 13.85 34.15
CA LYS A 13 -26.60 13.69 34.27
C LYS A 13 -26.25 13.44 35.74
N GLY A 14 -25.98 12.18 36.08
CA GLY A 14 -25.48 11.79 37.40
C GLY A 14 -23.98 12.08 37.51
N LYS A 15 -23.62 12.92 38.48
CA LYS A 15 -22.26 13.32 38.84
C LYS A 15 -21.79 12.41 39.99
N ARG A 16 -20.65 11.71 39.83
CA ARG A 16 -19.96 11.05 40.95
C ARG A 16 -18.46 11.42 40.92
N ARG A 17 -18.07 12.22 41.91
CA ARG A 17 -16.74 12.29 42.57
C ARG A 17 -16.53 10.93 43.26
N THR A 18 -15.36 10.32 43.46
CA THR A 18 -14.01 10.73 43.90
C THR A 18 -13.14 9.48 43.57
N GLU A 19 -11.82 9.46 43.40
CA GLU A 19 -10.78 9.61 44.42
C GLU A 19 -9.43 9.40 43.73
N SER A 20 -8.48 10.27 44.09
CA SER A 20 -7.08 10.22 43.75
C SER A 20 -6.38 9.13 44.59
N ALA A 21 -5.72 8.18 43.92
CA ALA A 21 -4.71 7.34 44.52
C ALA A 21 -3.41 7.50 43.72
N SER A 22 -2.53 8.34 44.26
CA SER A 22 -1.10 8.32 43.97
C SER A 22 -0.55 6.95 44.35
N THR A 23 -0.02 6.22 43.38
CA THR A 23 0.83 5.06 43.66
C THR A 23 2.21 5.41 43.12
N GLU A 24 3.09 5.80 44.03
CA GLU A 24 4.53 5.68 43.84
C GLU A 24 4.83 4.22 43.54
N VAL A 25 5.48 3.96 42.42
CA VAL A 25 6.14 2.68 42.16
C VAL A 25 7.59 3.01 41.85
N ASP A 26 8.34 3.30 42.92
CA ASP A 26 9.75 2.96 42.97
C ASP A 26 9.82 1.43 43.09
N ALA A 27 10.20 0.78 41.99
CA ALA A 27 10.63 -0.60 41.99
C ALA A 27 11.85 -0.69 41.08
N ASP A 28 13.00 -0.53 41.73
CA ASP A 28 14.27 -1.22 41.47
C ASP A 28 14.19 -2.27 40.33
N PHE A 29 14.60 -1.85 39.12
CA PHE A 29 14.54 -2.64 37.88
C PHE A 29 15.91 -3.23 37.50
N ASP A 30 16.88 -3.29 38.42
CA ASP A 30 18.29 -3.48 38.09
C ASP A 30 18.74 -4.95 37.92
N SER A 31 17.80 -5.89 37.72
CA SER A 31 18.13 -7.26 37.29
C SER A 31 16.96 -7.97 36.62
N ILE A 32 16.49 -7.45 35.48
CA ILE A 32 15.46 -8.14 34.67
C ILE A 32 16.09 -9.35 33.97
N HIS A 33 16.10 -10.50 34.63
CA HIS A 33 16.45 -11.77 34.00
C HIS A 33 15.20 -12.29 33.25
N VAL A 34 15.21 -12.22 31.90
CA VAL A 34 14.13 -12.78 31.06
C VAL A 34 14.09 -14.30 31.30
N PRO A 35 12.99 -14.86 31.85
CA PRO A 35 12.88 -16.30 32.11
C PRO A 35 13.15 -17.10 30.83
N GLN A 36 13.78 -18.27 30.96
CA GLN A 36 14.31 -19.10 29.88
C GLN A 36 13.33 -19.32 28.69
N ILE A 37 13.32 -18.38 27.75
CA ILE A 37 12.75 -18.52 26.40
C ILE A 37 13.47 -19.64 25.63
N ASN A 38 14.62 -20.09 26.15
CA ASN A 38 15.49 -21.07 25.53
C ASN A 38 14.84 -22.43 25.22
N ASN A 39 13.74 -22.78 25.90
CA ASN A 39 13.03 -24.06 25.76
C ASN A 39 11.66 -23.95 25.05
N SER A 40 11.30 -22.78 24.48
CA SER A 40 10.01 -22.63 23.80
C SER A 40 10.11 -23.02 22.31
N GLU A 41 9.28 -23.98 21.88
CA GLU A 41 9.21 -24.40 20.48
C GLU A 41 8.31 -23.46 19.68
N GLY A 42 8.94 -22.60 18.86
CA GLY A 42 8.27 -21.80 17.83
C GLY A 42 7.94 -20.35 18.23
N TRP A 43 7.88 -19.49 17.22
CA TRP A 43 7.73 -18.03 17.38
C TRP A 43 6.46 -17.59 18.12
N ASN A 44 5.36 -18.35 18.01
CA ASN A 44 4.13 -18.05 18.74
C ASN A 44 4.32 -18.27 20.24
N ALA A 45 4.91 -19.39 20.66
CA ALA A 45 5.17 -19.67 22.07
C ALA A 45 6.13 -18.65 22.69
N ILE A 46 7.17 -18.25 21.94
CA ILE A 46 8.08 -17.17 22.37
C ILE A 46 7.30 -15.87 22.57
N ALA A 47 6.48 -15.46 21.60
CA ALA A 47 5.69 -14.25 21.70
C ALA A 47 4.66 -14.31 22.83
N ASP A 48 4.06 -15.47 23.09
CA ASP A 48 3.10 -15.68 24.19
C ASP A 48 3.78 -15.56 25.55
N ASN A 49 4.94 -16.19 25.73
CA ASN A 49 5.75 -16.06 26.94
C ASN A 49 6.16 -14.60 27.19
N LEU A 50 6.56 -13.88 26.14
CA LEU A 50 6.86 -12.45 26.24
C LEU A 50 5.60 -11.62 26.55
N CYS A 51 4.43 -11.95 25.97
CA CYS A 51 3.17 -11.31 26.34
C CYS A 51 2.88 -11.47 27.83
N THR A 52 3.04 -12.68 28.38
CA THR A 52 2.89 -12.94 29.82
C THR A 52 3.92 -12.17 30.64
N PHE A 53 5.18 -12.16 30.23
CA PHE A 53 6.25 -11.42 30.90
C PHE A 53 5.96 -9.92 30.96
N PHE A 54 5.45 -9.33 29.88
CA PHE A 54 5.02 -7.94 29.85
C PHE A 54 3.61 -7.75 30.47
N GLY A 55 2.89 -8.79 30.86
CA GLY A 55 1.50 -8.65 31.31
C GLY A 55 0.59 -8.00 30.26
N LEU A 56 0.77 -8.34 28.98
CA LEU A 56 -0.09 -7.86 27.90
C LEU A 56 -1.43 -8.62 27.92
N PRO A 57 -2.56 -7.93 27.65
CA PRO A 57 -3.84 -8.59 27.41
C PRO A 57 -3.81 -9.42 26.12
N ASP A 58 -4.85 -10.23 25.91
CA ASP A 58 -4.98 -11.07 24.72
C ASP A 58 -5.09 -10.23 23.43
N LEU A 59 -3.98 -10.20 22.68
CA LEU A 59 -3.82 -9.47 21.42
C LEU A 59 -4.66 -10.04 20.27
N THR A 60 -5.30 -11.19 20.44
CA THR A 60 -6.24 -11.75 19.46
C THR A 60 -7.65 -11.18 19.61
N THR A 61 -7.93 -10.49 20.73
CA THR A 61 -9.25 -9.90 21.01
C THR A 61 -9.28 -8.40 20.78
N ARG A 62 -10.43 -7.89 20.35
CA ARG A 62 -10.66 -6.45 20.21
C ARG A 62 -10.53 -5.70 21.54
N SER A 63 -10.93 -6.32 22.65
CA SER A 63 -10.79 -5.76 24.00
C SER A 63 -9.32 -5.63 24.40
N GLY A 64 -8.50 -6.66 24.16
CA GLY A 64 -7.07 -6.60 24.47
C GLY A 64 -6.35 -5.54 23.64
N LEU A 65 -6.63 -5.44 22.34
CA LEU A 65 -6.06 -4.38 21.49
C LEU A 65 -6.46 -2.98 21.95
N LYS A 66 -7.71 -2.78 22.42
CA LYS A 66 -8.14 -1.50 23.01
C LYS A 66 -7.37 -1.14 24.28
N GLU A 67 -7.08 -2.13 25.13
CA GLU A 67 -6.33 -1.93 26.36
C GLU A 67 -4.85 -1.60 26.08
N ILE A 68 -4.23 -2.26 25.10
CA ILE A 68 -2.90 -1.85 24.59
C ILE A 68 -2.95 -0.40 24.11
N HIS A 69 -3.97 -0.04 23.32
CA HIS A 69 -4.09 1.30 22.77
C HIS A 69 -4.17 2.38 23.86
N ALA A 70 -4.87 2.11 24.96
CA ALA A 70 -4.99 3.03 26.08
C ALA A 70 -3.67 3.26 26.83
N ASN A 71 -2.78 2.26 26.84
CA ASN A 71 -1.52 2.27 27.58
C ASN A 71 -0.28 2.20 26.67
N PHE A 72 -0.43 2.56 25.39
CA PHE A 72 0.52 2.24 24.33
C PHE A 72 1.95 2.69 24.65
N ASP A 73 2.14 3.96 25.05
CA ASP A 73 3.48 4.52 25.24
C ASP A 73 4.25 3.83 26.37
N VAL A 74 3.58 3.52 27.48
CA VAL A 74 4.20 2.83 28.63
C VAL A 74 4.57 1.39 28.26
N LEU A 75 3.64 0.67 27.62
CA LEU A 75 3.87 -0.71 27.20
C LEU A 75 4.98 -0.79 26.14
N PHE A 76 4.94 0.11 25.15
CA PHE A 76 5.94 0.19 24.09
C PHE A 76 7.33 0.47 24.67
N ALA A 77 7.47 1.47 25.55
CA ALA A 77 8.75 1.81 26.15
C ALA A 77 9.39 0.62 26.90
N ARG A 78 8.58 -0.16 27.61
CA ARG A 78 9.08 -1.37 28.30
C ARG A 78 9.48 -2.47 27.33
N ILE A 79 8.70 -2.70 26.27
CA ILE A 79 9.04 -3.69 25.23
C ILE A 79 10.32 -3.26 24.49
N ASP A 80 10.44 -1.97 24.16
CA ASP A 80 11.57 -1.37 23.46
C ASP A 80 12.87 -1.42 24.28
N LYS A 81 12.77 -1.20 25.60
CA LYS A 81 13.88 -1.40 26.53
C LYS A 81 14.44 -2.82 26.44
N VAL A 82 13.57 -3.83 26.58
CA VAL A 82 13.98 -5.24 26.49
C VAL A 82 14.53 -5.59 25.10
N PHE A 83 13.95 -5.04 24.03
CA PHE A 83 14.49 -5.22 22.68
C PHE A 83 15.93 -4.68 22.56
N SER A 84 16.18 -3.51 23.13
CA SER A 84 17.46 -2.80 23.03
C SER A 84 18.54 -3.38 23.96
N GLU A 85 18.16 -3.90 25.12
CA GLU A 85 19.07 -4.55 26.07
C GLU A 85 19.52 -5.95 25.64
N ASN A 86 18.88 -6.54 24.63
CA ASN A 86 19.16 -7.89 24.15
C ASN A 86 19.51 -7.90 22.65
N PRO A 87 20.58 -7.17 22.21
CA PRO A 87 20.90 -7.03 20.79
C PRO A 87 21.24 -8.36 20.10
N ASP A 88 21.87 -9.28 20.84
CA ASP A 88 22.35 -10.56 20.33
C ASP A 88 21.35 -11.72 20.50
N ASP A 89 20.28 -11.52 21.28
CA ASP A 89 19.24 -12.53 21.47
C ASP A 89 18.16 -12.41 20.38
N PHE A 90 18.36 -13.12 19.28
CA PHE A 90 17.41 -13.17 18.17
C PHE A 90 16.05 -13.78 18.56
N ARG A 91 15.97 -14.58 19.63
CA ARG A 91 14.70 -15.16 20.12
C ARG A 91 13.86 -14.09 20.80
N ILE A 92 14.46 -13.30 21.69
CA ILE A 92 13.79 -12.15 22.32
C ILE A 92 13.36 -11.15 21.25
N ARG A 93 14.28 -10.73 20.38
CA ARG A 93 14.00 -9.74 19.33
C ARG A 93 12.94 -10.22 18.34
N GLY A 94 13.04 -11.48 17.91
CA GLY A 94 12.04 -12.12 17.06
C GLY A 94 10.68 -12.20 17.76
N GLY A 95 10.63 -12.66 18.99
CA GLY A 95 9.40 -12.72 19.80
C GLY A 95 8.70 -11.36 19.94
N ILE A 96 9.46 -10.30 20.18
CA ILE A 96 8.96 -8.92 20.22
C ILE A 96 8.40 -8.49 18.85
N VAL A 97 9.06 -8.82 17.74
CA VAL A 97 8.50 -8.59 16.40
C VAL A 97 7.22 -9.42 16.17
N GLY A 98 7.12 -10.61 16.75
CA GLY A 98 5.89 -11.40 16.82
C GLY A 98 4.75 -10.65 17.52
N ILE A 99 5.05 -10.01 18.66
CA ILE A 99 4.11 -9.14 19.38
C ILE A 99 3.67 -7.95 18.51
N TYR A 100 4.61 -7.24 17.90
CA TYR A 100 4.30 -6.12 17.00
C TYR A 100 3.42 -6.56 15.83
N THR A 101 3.68 -7.75 15.26
CA THR A 101 2.86 -8.31 14.17
C THR A 101 1.39 -8.46 14.58
N ARG A 102 1.12 -8.93 15.80
CA ARG A 102 -0.24 -9.08 16.33
C ARG A 102 -0.92 -7.73 16.55
N MET A 103 -0.19 -6.73 17.04
CA MET A 103 -0.68 -5.37 17.20
C MET A 103 -1.00 -4.69 15.85
N CYS A 104 -0.24 -5.00 14.79
CA CYS A 104 -0.41 -4.40 13.46
C CYS A 104 -1.74 -4.73 12.76
N VAL A 105 -2.52 -5.68 13.30
CA VAL A 105 -3.89 -5.99 12.84
C VAL A 105 -4.83 -4.81 13.12
N ASP A 106 -4.60 -4.07 14.21
CA ASP A 106 -5.32 -2.82 14.49
C ASP A 106 -4.64 -1.64 13.79
N ALA A 107 -5.43 -0.84 13.06
CA ALA A 107 -4.89 0.26 12.26
C ALA A 107 -4.25 1.37 13.11
N ILE A 108 -4.79 1.65 14.29
CA ILE A 108 -4.30 2.72 15.16
C ILE A 108 -2.98 2.28 15.81
N LEU A 109 -2.94 1.06 16.36
CA LEU A 109 -1.72 0.51 16.94
C LEU A 109 -0.60 0.36 15.92
N ARG A 110 -0.91 -0.12 14.71
CA ARG A 110 0.07 -0.21 13.63
C ARG A 110 0.72 1.14 13.32
N ASN A 111 -0.08 2.19 13.17
CA ASN A 111 0.43 3.53 12.85
C ASN A 111 1.32 4.04 13.99
N LYS A 112 0.89 3.90 15.25
CA LYS A 112 1.69 4.25 16.42
C LYS A 112 3.02 3.47 16.49
N LEU A 113 3.02 2.17 16.20
CA LEU A 113 4.24 1.36 16.13
C LEU A 113 5.18 1.89 15.03
N PHE A 114 4.63 2.25 13.88
CA PHE A 114 5.41 2.76 12.77
C PHE A 114 6.05 4.12 13.10
N GLU A 115 5.30 5.03 13.73
CA GLU A 115 5.79 6.32 14.26
C GLU A 115 6.94 6.14 15.27
N LYS A 116 6.99 5.02 16.00
CA LYS A 116 8.06 4.70 16.95
C LYS A 116 9.26 3.98 16.32
N GLY A 117 9.35 3.92 14.99
CA GLY A 117 10.50 3.33 14.29
C GLY A 117 10.60 1.82 14.45
N VAL A 118 9.47 1.12 14.33
CA VAL A 118 9.44 -0.36 14.36
C VAL A 118 10.01 -0.97 13.09
N LEU A 119 9.98 -0.27 11.96
CA LEU A 119 10.55 -0.77 10.71
C LEU A 119 12.06 -1.02 10.84
N GLU A 120 12.78 -0.08 11.45
CA GLU A 120 14.22 -0.12 11.72
C GLU A 120 14.61 -1.28 12.64
N LYS A 121 13.66 -1.76 13.46
CA LYS A 121 13.84 -2.93 14.33
C LYS A 121 13.63 -4.25 13.59
N ILE A 122 12.71 -4.28 12.63
CA ILE A 122 12.38 -5.48 11.84
C ILE A 122 13.45 -5.74 10.77
N LEU A 123 13.94 -4.70 10.08
CA LEU A 123 14.83 -4.85 8.93
C LEU A 123 16.14 -5.60 9.21
N PRO A 124 16.83 -5.41 10.35
CA PRO A 124 18.02 -6.19 10.68
C PRO A 124 17.73 -7.69 10.88
N LEU A 125 16.51 -8.06 11.30
CA LEU A 125 16.13 -9.47 11.50
C LEU A 125 15.95 -10.23 10.18
N LEU A 126 15.94 -9.54 9.03
CA LEU A 126 15.96 -10.19 7.72
C LEU A 126 17.31 -10.85 7.41
N ASP A 127 18.38 -10.38 8.06
CA ASP A 127 19.75 -10.87 7.83
C ASP A 127 20.08 -12.10 8.69
N ILE A 128 19.20 -12.48 9.62
CA ILE A 128 19.36 -13.64 10.52
C ILE A 128 18.42 -14.76 10.05
N ASP A 129 18.97 -15.95 9.77
CA ASP A 129 18.24 -17.08 9.18
C ASP A 129 17.01 -17.48 10.00
N GLU A 130 17.16 -17.56 11.32
CA GLU A 130 16.13 -17.99 12.25
C GLU A 130 14.94 -17.04 12.29
N THR A 131 15.18 -15.73 12.20
CA THR A 131 14.13 -14.70 12.31
C THR A 131 13.57 -14.24 10.96
N ARG A 132 14.23 -14.55 9.85
CA ARG A 132 13.89 -14.01 8.52
C ARG A 132 12.44 -14.23 8.15
N HIS A 133 11.93 -15.45 8.29
CA HIS A 133 10.53 -15.77 7.96
C HIS A 133 9.55 -14.98 8.82
N LEU A 134 9.85 -14.81 10.11
CA LEU A 134 9.02 -14.04 11.03
C LEU A 134 9.00 -12.56 10.66
N ALA A 135 10.18 -11.98 10.40
CA ALA A 135 10.31 -10.59 10.01
C ALA A 135 9.58 -10.31 8.68
N LEU A 136 9.71 -11.19 7.68
CA LEU A 136 8.98 -11.09 6.42
C LEU A 136 7.46 -11.22 6.60
N ARG A 137 6.98 -12.11 7.49
CA ARG A 137 5.55 -12.19 7.83
C ARG A 137 5.05 -10.90 8.47
N CYS A 138 5.83 -10.32 9.39
CA CYS A 138 5.53 -9.03 9.99
C CYS A 138 5.38 -7.93 8.92
N LEU A 139 6.37 -7.79 8.03
CA LEU A 139 6.33 -6.82 6.92
C LEU A 139 5.16 -7.06 5.97
N THR A 140 4.76 -8.31 5.75
CA THR A 140 3.58 -8.63 4.93
C THR A 140 2.29 -8.13 5.60
N VAL A 141 2.14 -8.29 6.91
CA VAL A 141 1.01 -7.74 7.67
C VAL A 141 1.01 -6.21 7.60
N ILE A 142 2.18 -5.58 7.81
CA ILE A 142 2.33 -4.13 7.75
C ILE A 142 1.99 -3.60 6.36
N THR A 143 2.51 -4.19 5.28
CA THR A 143 2.21 -3.70 3.92
C THR A 143 0.76 -3.94 3.52
N ARG A 144 0.17 -5.10 3.87
CA ARG A 144 -1.23 -5.41 3.55
C ARG A 144 -2.19 -4.40 4.18
N HIS A 145 -2.00 -4.10 5.45
CA HIS A 145 -2.94 -3.26 6.20
C HIS A 145 -2.48 -1.80 6.33
N GLY A 146 -1.22 -1.51 6.04
CA GLY A 146 -0.58 -0.20 6.20
C GLY A 146 -1.08 0.87 5.25
N GLY A 147 -0.97 2.12 5.70
CA GLY A 147 -1.19 3.29 4.87
C GLY A 147 -0.07 3.53 3.87
N ILE A 148 -0.21 4.59 3.08
CA ILE A 148 0.75 5.00 2.04
C ILE A 148 2.14 5.21 2.64
N ASP A 149 2.25 5.90 3.78
CA ASP A 149 3.54 6.22 4.40
C ASP A 149 4.34 4.96 4.78
N ALA A 150 3.68 3.99 5.43
CA ALA A 150 4.32 2.73 5.81
C ALA A 150 4.79 1.92 4.60
N ARG A 151 3.97 1.88 3.53
CA ARG A 151 4.31 1.21 2.28
C ARG A 151 5.46 1.92 1.56
N LEU A 152 5.46 3.25 1.56
CA LEU A 152 6.51 4.07 0.96
C LEU A 152 7.86 3.84 1.66
N ASP A 153 7.87 3.82 2.99
CA ASP A 153 9.09 3.57 3.76
C ASP A 153 9.63 2.16 3.54
N ILE A 154 8.74 1.15 3.46
CA ILE A 154 9.15 -0.22 3.08
C ILE A 154 9.68 -0.27 1.64
N ALA A 155 9.10 0.49 0.71
CA ALA A 155 9.54 0.53 -0.68
C ALA A 155 10.98 1.06 -0.84
N LYS A 156 11.45 1.92 0.07
CA LYS A 156 12.86 2.36 0.12
C LYS A 156 13.83 1.20 0.33
N HIS A 157 13.36 0.07 0.86
CA HIS A 157 14.13 -1.15 1.06
C HIS A 157 13.90 -2.22 -0.03
N ALA A 158 13.27 -1.86 -1.16
CA ALA A 158 13.00 -2.78 -2.27
C ALA A 158 14.28 -3.51 -2.73
N ARG A 159 15.43 -2.83 -2.81
CA ARG A 159 16.71 -3.46 -3.19
C ARG A 159 17.09 -4.62 -2.26
N LYS A 160 16.87 -4.48 -0.94
CA LYS A 160 17.16 -5.53 0.05
C LYS A 160 16.23 -6.73 -0.15
N LEU A 161 14.93 -6.47 -0.37
CA LEU A 161 13.93 -7.52 -0.62
C LEU A 161 14.19 -8.25 -1.95
N THR A 162 14.49 -7.53 -3.02
CA THR A 162 14.87 -8.11 -4.32
C THR A 162 16.13 -8.95 -4.22
N LYS A 163 17.11 -8.52 -3.40
CA LYS A 163 18.31 -9.31 -3.12
C LYS A 163 17.96 -10.63 -2.42
N LEU A 164 17.10 -10.63 -1.40
CA LEU A 164 16.66 -11.86 -0.73
C LEU A 164 16.03 -12.87 -1.70
N VAL A 165 15.18 -12.41 -2.63
CA VAL A 165 14.55 -13.27 -3.65
C VAL A 165 15.58 -13.95 -4.55
N ARG A 166 16.70 -13.27 -4.86
CA ARG A 166 17.78 -13.83 -5.69
C ARG A 166 18.70 -14.74 -4.91
N ASP A 167 19.05 -14.35 -3.70
CA ASP A 167 20.05 -15.04 -2.87
C ASP A 167 19.47 -16.34 -2.26
N LEU A 168 18.14 -16.40 -2.04
CA LEU A 168 17.45 -17.53 -1.44
C LEU A 168 16.37 -18.11 -2.38
N PRO A 169 16.73 -18.53 -3.61
CA PRO A 169 15.77 -18.91 -4.65
C PRO A 169 15.03 -20.21 -4.36
N ASN A 170 15.54 -21.03 -3.43
CA ASN A 170 14.98 -22.33 -3.03
C ASN A 170 14.12 -22.23 -1.76
N ASP A 171 14.05 -21.05 -1.14
CA ASP A 171 13.17 -20.81 -0.01
C ASP A 171 11.86 -20.18 -0.52
N ASP A 172 10.89 -21.04 -0.81
CA ASP A 172 9.58 -20.65 -1.33
C ASP A 172 8.88 -19.63 -0.40
N ILE A 173 9.06 -19.76 0.91
CA ILE A 173 8.42 -18.89 1.90
C ILE A 173 9.02 -17.49 1.83
N VAL A 174 10.36 -17.38 1.80
CA VAL A 174 11.05 -16.09 1.65
C VAL A 174 10.63 -15.43 0.35
N THR A 175 10.67 -16.19 -0.74
CA THR A 175 10.37 -15.68 -2.08
C THR A 175 8.93 -15.15 -2.15
N GLU A 176 7.96 -15.94 -1.71
CA GLU A 176 6.54 -15.55 -1.69
C GLU A 176 6.29 -14.29 -0.86
N LEU A 177 6.84 -14.22 0.35
CA LEU A 177 6.66 -13.07 1.23
C LEU A 177 7.32 -11.82 0.66
N CYS A 178 8.54 -11.93 0.11
CA CYS A 178 9.21 -10.79 -0.53
C CYS A 178 8.43 -10.27 -1.74
N VAL A 179 7.89 -11.14 -2.60
CA VAL A 179 7.04 -10.73 -3.73
C VAL A 179 5.80 -9.99 -3.25
N LYS A 180 5.12 -10.48 -2.20
CA LYS A 180 3.96 -9.80 -1.59
C LYS A 180 4.30 -8.42 -1.06
N ILE A 181 5.39 -8.32 -0.28
CA ILE A 181 5.85 -7.05 0.29
C ILE A 181 6.18 -6.06 -0.83
N LEU A 182 6.95 -6.50 -1.84
CA LEU A 182 7.30 -5.67 -2.99
C LEU A 182 6.06 -5.23 -3.76
N SER A 183 5.10 -6.12 -4.01
CA SER A 183 3.86 -5.79 -4.74
C SER A 183 3.06 -4.69 -4.04
N HIS A 184 2.88 -4.80 -2.73
CA HIS A 184 2.11 -3.80 -1.97
C HIS A 184 2.85 -2.49 -1.75
N SER A 185 4.19 -2.53 -1.65
CA SER A 185 4.99 -1.34 -1.32
C SER A 185 5.44 -0.58 -2.57
N VAL A 186 5.84 -1.26 -3.63
CA VAL A 186 6.24 -0.61 -4.88
C VAL A 186 5.04 0.04 -5.56
N SER A 187 3.84 -0.52 -5.45
CA SER A 187 2.64 0.06 -6.09
C SER A 187 2.42 1.52 -5.71
N VAL A 188 2.61 1.89 -4.43
CA VAL A 188 2.43 3.29 -3.99
C VAL A 188 3.46 4.24 -4.59
N VAL A 189 4.64 3.74 -4.98
CA VAL A 189 5.71 4.53 -5.58
C VAL A 189 5.45 4.75 -7.07
N VAL A 190 4.86 3.77 -7.75
CA VAL A 190 4.60 3.77 -9.20
C VAL A 190 3.18 4.19 -9.58
N GLU A 191 2.40 4.70 -8.62
CA GLU A 191 1.05 5.21 -8.81
C GLU A 191 0.99 6.75 -8.87
N GLY A 192 -0.10 7.25 -9.48
CA GLY A 192 -0.34 8.67 -9.73
C GLY A 192 -1.23 8.93 -10.95
N VAL A 193 -1.95 10.06 -10.96
CA VAL A 193 -2.85 10.45 -12.07
C VAL A 193 -2.16 11.47 -12.97
N GLU A 194 -1.68 12.57 -12.39
CA GLU A 194 -1.02 13.67 -13.12
C GLU A 194 0.51 13.54 -13.11
N GLY A 195 1.02 12.47 -12.53
CA GLY A 195 2.44 12.22 -12.29
C GLY A 195 2.64 11.34 -11.06
N PRO A 196 3.86 10.81 -10.84
CA PRO A 196 4.12 9.94 -9.71
C PRO A 196 3.96 10.68 -8.37
N LEU A 197 3.24 10.09 -7.43
CA LEU A 197 3.01 10.68 -6.10
C LEU A 197 4.32 10.88 -5.30
N HIS A 198 5.30 9.99 -5.51
CA HIS A 198 6.57 9.99 -4.80
C HIS A 198 7.77 9.95 -5.77
N PRO A 199 8.07 11.07 -6.46
CA PRO A 199 9.07 11.09 -7.53
C PRO A 199 10.49 10.76 -7.04
N GLU A 200 10.84 11.10 -5.81
CA GLU A 200 12.15 10.77 -5.23
C GLU A 200 12.33 9.28 -4.99
N ALA A 201 11.34 8.63 -4.35
CA ALA A 201 11.34 7.19 -4.15
C ALA A 201 11.31 6.45 -5.48
N LEU A 202 10.55 6.95 -6.46
CA LEU A 202 10.50 6.41 -7.81
C LEU A 202 11.88 6.43 -8.46
N ARG A 203 12.63 7.54 -8.37
CA ARG A 203 14.00 7.63 -8.91
C ARG A 203 14.97 6.67 -8.25
N ALA A 204 14.86 6.46 -6.94
CA ALA A 204 15.74 5.56 -6.18
C ALA A 204 15.46 4.07 -6.46
N LEU A 205 14.28 3.74 -6.97
CA LEU A 205 13.88 2.36 -7.24
C LEU A 205 14.56 1.80 -8.51
N ASP A 206 15.38 0.76 -8.32
CA ASP A 206 15.92 -0.05 -9.42
C ASP A 206 14.85 -1.01 -9.95
N MET A 207 13.96 -0.46 -10.76
CA MET A 207 12.83 -1.21 -11.30
C MET A 207 13.28 -2.32 -12.26
N THR A 208 14.42 -2.17 -12.92
CA THR A 208 14.96 -3.21 -13.82
C THR A 208 15.30 -4.47 -13.03
N ASP A 209 15.95 -4.32 -11.88
CA ASP A 209 16.30 -5.43 -11.00
C ASP A 209 15.06 -6.09 -10.38
N VAL A 210 14.09 -5.29 -9.94
CA VAL A 210 12.80 -5.78 -9.44
C VAL A 210 12.09 -6.62 -10.51
N LEU A 211 11.96 -6.10 -11.75
CA LEU A 211 11.31 -6.81 -12.85
C LEU A 211 11.99 -8.14 -13.18
N LYS A 212 13.33 -8.17 -13.20
CA LYS A 212 14.11 -9.40 -13.39
C LYS A 212 13.78 -10.43 -12.31
N ALA A 213 13.87 -10.03 -11.04
CA ALA A 213 13.60 -10.92 -9.93
C ALA A 213 12.17 -11.46 -9.94
N MET A 214 11.17 -10.63 -10.24
CA MET A 214 9.76 -11.08 -10.34
C MET A 214 9.58 -12.12 -11.45
N LEU A 215 10.10 -11.85 -12.67
CA LEU A 215 9.95 -12.80 -13.78
C LEU A 215 10.73 -14.10 -13.57
N GLU A 216 11.92 -14.04 -12.97
CA GLU A 216 12.68 -15.25 -12.66
C GLU A 216 11.97 -16.09 -11.59
N THR A 217 11.35 -15.42 -10.62
CA THR A 217 10.58 -16.07 -9.55
C THR A 217 9.37 -16.82 -10.08
N ILE A 218 8.52 -16.19 -10.90
CA ILE A 218 7.30 -16.82 -11.41
C ILE A 218 7.56 -17.94 -12.44
N LYS A 219 8.78 -18.03 -12.98
CA LYS A 219 9.19 -19.12 -13.88
C LYS A 219 9.55 -20.39 -13.12
N ARG A 220 9.83 -20.29 -11.82
CA ARG A 220 10.22 -21.43 -10.99
C ARG A 220 8.97 -22.16 -10.49
N PRO A 221 9.04 -23.49 -10.28
CA PRO A 221 8.03 -24.19 -9.52
C PRO A 221 7.93 -23.57 -8.13
N SER A 222 6.71 -23.36 -7.65
CA SER A 222 6.44 -22.90 -6.27
C SER A 222 5.29 -23.68 -5.68
N ARG A 223 5.21 -23.73 -4.35
CA ARG A 223 4.09 -24.35 -3.64
C ARG A 223 2.72 -23.74 -3.98
N ASP A 224 2.68 -22.42 -4.21
CA ASP A 224 1.47 -21.67 -4.53
C ASP A 224 1.71 -20.73 -5.74
N PRO A 225 1.71 -21.29 -6.96
CA PRO A 225 2.05 -20.53 -8.15
C PRO A 225 1.01 -19.47 -8.46
N ARG A 226 -0.26 -19.69 -8.11
CA ARG A 226 -1.34 -18.75 -8.41
C ARG A 226 -1.16 -17.45 -7.64
N HIS A 227 -1.05 -17.53 -6.32
CA HIS A 227 -0.91 -16.32 -5.51
C HIS A 227 0.42 -15.60 -5.77
N LEU A 228 1.50 -16.34 -6.06
CA LEU A 228 2.78 -15.75 -6.44
C LEU A 228 2.67 -14.98 -7.76
N VAL A 229 2.05 -15.56 -8.78
CA VAL A 229 1.85 -14.93 -10.09
C VAL A 229 0.92 -13.72 -9.99
N GLU A 230 -0.15 -13.78 -9.19
CA GLU A 230 -1.07 -12.66 -8.99
C GLU A 230 -0.32 -11.41 -8.45
N HIS A 231 0.45 -11.53 -7.36
CA HIS A 231 1.18 -10.40 -6.79
C HIS A 231 2.32 -9.91 -7.71
N ALA A 232 3.03 -10.83 -8.37
CA ALA A 232 4.06 -10.46 -9.32
C ALA A 232 3.47 -9.71 -10.53
N LEU A 233 2.33 -10.17 -11.05
CA LEU A 233 1.62 -9.53 -12.15
C LEU A 233 1.14 -8.14 -11.76
N ASP A 234 0.53 -7.98 -10.58
CA ASP A 234 0.07 -6.68 -10.08
C ASP A 234 1.22 -5.68 -10.02
N LEU A 235 2.37 -6.07 -9.45
CA LEU A 235 3.57 -5.23 -9.42
C LEU A 235 4.02 -4.83 -10.83
N ILE A 236 4.15 -5.80 -11.74
CA ILE A 236 4.63 -5.57 -13.10
C ILE A 236 3.69 -4.62 -13.82
N VAL A 237 2.38 -4.87 -13.78
CA VAL A 237 1.35 -4.05 -14.42
C VAL A 237 1.35 -2.64 -13.87
N MET A 238 1.44 -2.47 -12.55
CA MET A 238 1.39 -1.13 -11.94
C MET A 238 2.57 -0.28 -12.34
N SER A 239 3.70 -0.90 -12.62
CA SER A 239 4.96 -0.23 -12.96
C SER A 239 5.06 0.26 -14.41
N THR A 240 4.12 -0.09 -15.30
CA THR A 240 4.27 0.20 -16.74
C THR A 240 4.19 1.69 -17.09
N LEU A 241 3.46 2.49 -16.31
CA LEU A 241 3.25 3.91 -16.63
C LEU A 241 4.51 4.74 -16.35
N TYR A 242 4.94 4.80 -15.08
CA TYR A 242 6.02 5.69 -14.66
C TYR A 242 7.42 5.06 -14.67
N LYS A 243 7.55 3.77 -15.03
CA LYS A 243 8.82 3.06 -15.21
C LYS A 243 8.92 2.35 -16.55
N SER A 244 8.33 2.91 -17.60
CA SER A 244 8.34 2.36 -18.95
C SER A 244 9.76 2.15 -19.52
N ASP A 245 10.72 2.96 -19.08
CA ASP A 245 12.15 2.83 -19.40
C ASP A 245 12.73 1.49 -18.93
N ALA A 246 12.39 1.04 -17.72
CA ALA A 246 12.86 -0.24 -17.19
C ALA A 246 12.36 -1.44 -18.03
N PHE A 247 11.16 -1.36 -18.60
CA PHE A 247 10.62 -2.39 -19.50
C PHE A 247 11.37 -2.44 -20.83
N LYS A 248 11.86 -1.31 -21.32
CA LYS A 248 12.69 -1.25 -22.54
C LYS A 248 14.08 -1.83 -22.29
N VAL A 249 14.64 -1.61 -21.11
CA VAL A 249 15.91 -2.23 -20.68
C VAL A 249 15.74 -3.74 -20.46
N TYR A 250 14.56 -4.20 -20.04
CA TYR A 250 14.27 -5.62 -19.84
C TYR A 250 13.02 -6.09 -20.62
N PRO A 251 13.13 -6.29 -21.95
CA PRO A 251 11.99 -6.60 -22.83
C PRO A 251 11.25 -7.90 -22.50
N SER A 252 11.86 -8.81 -21.73
CA SER A 252 11.19 -10.01 -21.22
C SER A 252 9.91 -9.68 -20.44
N SER A 253 9.86 -8.53 -19.75
CA SER A 253 8.65 -8.06 -19.06
C SER A 253 7.54 -7.69 -20.03
N ILE A 254 7.89 -7.10 -21.18
CA ILE A 254 6.93 -6.82 -22.26
C ILE A 254 6.43 -8.13 -22.85
N GLY A 255 7.33 -9.09 -23.11
CA GLY A 255 6.97 -10.42 -23.59
C GLY A 255 6.02 -11.16 -22.64
N PHE A 256 6.23 -11.02 -21.32
CA PHE A 256 5.32 -11.55 -20.31
C PHE A 256 3.92 -10.93 -20.39
N LEU A 257 3.82 -9.60 -20.49
CA LEU A 257 2.53 -8.90 -20.65
C LEU A 257 1.81 -9.32 -21.94
N VAL A 258 2.55 -9.44 -23.06
CA VAL A 258 1.99 -9.92 -24.35
C VAL A 258 1.47 -11.35 -24.22
N ALA A 259 2.18 -12.23 -23.50
CA ALA A 259 1.68 -13.57 -23.21
C ALA A 259 0.42 -13.54 -22.34
N GLY A 260 0.34 -12.62 -21.37
CA GLY A 260 -0.83 -12.42 -20.51
C GLY A 260 -2.10 -12.02 -21.27
N VAL A 261 -1.99 -11.28 -22.38
CA VAL A 261 -3.11 -10.98 -23.29
C VAL A 261 -3.71 -12.24 -23.95
N ARG A 262 -2.98 -13.36 -23.94
CA ARG A 262 -3.45 -14.68 -24.41
C ARG A 262 -3.95 -15.59 -23.29
N CYS A 263 -3.97 -15.12 -22.04
CA CYS A 263 -4.48 -15.90 -20.92
C CYS A 263 -5.97 -16.24 -21.11
N LYS A 264 -6.41 -17.41 -20.64
CA LYS A 264 -7.85 -17.77 -20.68
C LYS A 264 -8.68 -16.90 -19.74
N ASP A 265 -8.07 -16.44 -18.64
CA ASP A 265 -8.70 -15.55 -17.69
C ASP A 265 -8.88 -14.15 -18.30
N TRP A 266 -10.12 -13.68 -18.35
CA TRP A 266 -10.47 -12.37 -18.90
C TRP A 266 -9.86 -11.21 -18.09
N GLY A 267 -9.83 -11.31 -16.76
CA GLY A 267 -9.27 -10.27 -15.90
C GLY A 267 -7.79 -10.04 -16.21
N THR A 268 -7.02 -11.13 -16.24
CA THR A 268 -5.60 -11.14 -16.61
C THR A 268 -5.37 -10.53 -17.98
N ARG A 269 -6.19 -10.90 -18.99
CA ARG A 269 -6.09 -10.31 -20.34
C ARG A 269 -6.29 -8.80 -20.33
N GLY A 270 -7.37 -8.34 -19.70
CA GLY A 270 -7.70 -6.92 -19.62
C GLY A 270 -6.61 -6.11 -18.92
N ILE A 271 -6.11 -6.61 -17.80
CA ILE A 271 -5.05 -5.95 -17.03
C ILE A 271 -3.73 -5.91 -17.82
N CYS A 272 -3.35 -6.99 -18.50
CA CYS A 272 -2.13 -7.02 -19.33
C CYS A 272 -2.23 -6.09 -20.55
N LEU A 273 -3.40 -6.03 -21.20
CA LEU A 273 -3.66 -5.10 -22.30
C LEU A 273 -3.55 -3.65 -21.83
N ASN A 274 -4.19 -3.32 -20.69
CA ASN A 274 -4.09 -1.99 -20.09
C ASN A 274 -2.65 -1.63 -19.73
N ALA A 275 -1.88 -2.57 -19.17
CA ALA A 275 -0.46 -2.38 -18.89
C ALA A 275 0.35 -2.03 -20.14
N LEU A 276 0.10 -2.72 -21.26
CA LEU A 276 0.74 -2.41 -22.55
C LEU A 276 0.34 -1.03 -23.08
N MET A 277 -0.93 -0.64 -22.97
CA MET A 277 -1.38 0.71 -23.35
C MET A 277 -0.67 1.78 -22.52
N ARG A 278 -0.61 1.60 -21.19
CA ARG A 278 0.11 2.50 -20.26
C ARG A 278 1.60 2.59 -20.55
N LEU A 279 2.23 1.47 -20.95
CA LEU A 279 3.65 1.41 -21.26
C LEU A 279 4.06 2.36 -22.40
N TYR A 280 3.21 2.49 -23.42
CA TYR A 280 3.44 3.32 -24.59
C TYR A 280 2.71 4.67 -24.54
N GLN A 281 1.98 4.94 -23.46
CA GLN A 281 1.19 6.17 -23.33
C GLN A 281 2.05 7.42 -23.54
N ASP A 282 3.22 7.51 -22.89
CA ASP A 282 4.11 8.66 -23.00
C ASP A 282 4.76 8.84 -24.39
N GLU A 283 4.76 7.80 -25.23
CA GLU A 283 5.25 7.89 -26.60
C GLU A 283 4.18 8.47 -27.53
N HIS A 284 2.92 8.12 -27.28
CA HIS A 284 1.77 8.56 -28.09
C HIS A 284 1.20 9.91 -27.63
N ASP A 285 1.24 10.22 -26.33
CA ASP A 285 0.60 11.42 -25.77
C ASP A 285 1.45 12.70 -25.89
N LYS A 286 2.66 12.65 -26.44
CA LYS A 286 3.45 13.87 -26.70
C LYS A 286 2.70 14.87 -27.59
N GLU A 287 1.83 14.37 -28.47
CA GLU A 287 0.95 15.21 -29.30
C GLU A 287 -0.32 15.67 -28.55
N ASN A 288 -0.84 14.87 -27.61
CA ASN A 288 -2.11 15.13 -26.90
C ASN A 288 -1.99 16.00 -25.65
N ARG A 289 -0.80 16.18 -25.05
CA ARG A 289 -0.61 16.95 -23.79
C ARG A 289 -0.97 18.44 -23.88
N LYS A 290 -1.32 18.95 -25.07
CA LYS A 290 -1.78 20.34 -25.29
C LYS A 290 -3.19 20.42 -25.86
N PHE A 291 -3.99 19.34 -25.78
CA PHE A 291 -5.39 19.41 -26.16
C PHE A 291 -6.16 20.21 -25.10
N ASP A 292 -6.28 21.52 -25.34
CA ASP A 292 -7.19 22.37 -24.59
C ASP A 292 -8.56 22.34 -25.31
N PRO A 293 -9.57 21.63 -24.78
CA PRO A 293 -10.88 21.54 -25.40
C PRO A 293 -11.57 22.93 -25.49
N MET A 294 -11.27 23.83 -24.56
CA MET A 294 -11.79 25.20 -24.58
C MET A 294 -11.13 26.04 -25.66
N ARG A 295 -9.82 25.83 -25.90
CA ARG A 295 -9.12 26.44 -27.02
C ARG A 295 -9.66 25.92 -28.35
N LEU A 296 -9.81 24.60 -28.51
CA LEU A 296 -10.42 24.01 -29.71
C LEU A 296 -11.83 24.58 -29.94
N PHE A 297 -12.66 24.61 -28.90
CA PHE A 297 -14.00 25.20 -28.95
C PHE A 297 -13.96 26.66 -29.44
N THR A 298 -13.05 27.45 -28.88
CA THR A 298 -12.88 28.86 -29.21
C THR A 298 -12.44 29.03 -30.67
N GLU A 299 -11.47 28.24 -31.11
CA GLU A 299 -10.94 28.32 -32.48
C GLU A 299 -11.99 27.88 -33.51
N VAL A 300 -12.76 26.81 -33.25
CA VAL A 300 -13.85 26.35 -34.12
C VAL A 300 -15.00 27.37 -34.15
N ARG A 301 -15.45 27.86 -32.99
CA ARG A 301 -16.54 28.85 -32.91
C ARG A 301 -16.19 30.18 -33.56
N GLN A 302 -14.94 30.61 -33.45
CA GLN A 302 -14.46 31.85 -34.06
C GLN A 302 -14.10 31.69 -35.54
N GLY A 303 -14.28 30.50 -36.13
CA GLY A 303 -13.89 30.22 -37.52
C GLY A 303 -12.38 30.33 -37.75
N LYS A 304 -11.58 30.25 -36.69
CA LYS A 304 -10.11 30.36 -36.73
C LYS A 304 -9.40 29.07 -37.09
N ALA A 305 -10.13 27.96 -37.26
CA ALA A 305 -9.55 26.77 -37.83
C ALA A 305 -9.02 27.08 -39.25
N PRO A 306 -7.93 26.41 -39.70
CA PRO A 306 -7.46 26.52 -41.07
C PRO A 306 -8.59 26.40 -42.09
N SER A 307 -8.60 27.25 -43.12
CA SER A 307 -9.71 27.36 -44.08
C SER A 307 -10.09 26.01 -44.70
N PHE A 308 -9.11 25.17 -45.03
CA PHE A 308 -9.35 23.83 -45.57
C PHE A 308 -10.13 22.92 -44.61
N LEU A 309 -9.94 23.05 -43.28
CA LEU A 309 -10.70 22.29 -42.28
C LEU A 309 -12.11 22.85 -42.11
N ASN A 310 -12.26 24.17 -42.10
CA ASN A 310 -13.59 24.80 -42.08
C ASN A 310 -14.42 24.38 -43.31
N ASP A 311 -13.81 24.34 -44.49
CA ASP A 311 -14.49 23.92 -45.72
C ASP A 311 -14.94 22.46 -45.66
N VAL A 312 -14.12 21.58 -45.09
CA VAL A 312 -14.45 20.16 -44.89
C VAL A 312 -15.56 20.01 -43.84
N LEU A 313 -15.47 20.71 -42.70
CA LEU A 313 -16.49 20.69 -41.64
C LEU A 313 -17.84 21.22 -42.15
N ASN A 314 -17.83 22.32 -42.91
CA ASN A 314 -19.03 22.90 -43.51
C ASN A 314 -19.65 21.97 -44.56
N ARG A 315 -18.82 21.33 -45.40
CA ARG A 315 -19.29 20.33 -46.38
C ARG A 315 -19.87 19.08 -45.73
N HIS A 316 -19.27 18.61 -44.64
CA HIS A 316 -19.76 17.44 -43.90
C HIS A 316 -21.07 17.75 -43.14
N GLY A 317 -21.25 19.02 -42.75
CA GLY A 317 -22.36 19.50 -41.96
C GLY A 317 -21.96 19.57 -40.48
N PRO A 318 -21.99 20.77 -39.85
CA PRO A 318 -21.57 20.95 -38.47
C PRO A 318 -22.26 19.99 -37.49
N ALA A 319 -23.57 19.78 -37.62
CA ALA A 319 -24.33 18.88 -36.73
C ALA A 319 -23.93 17.39 -36.83
N ARG A 320 -23.20 17.01 -37.88
CA ARG A 320 -22.72 15.63 -38.11
C ARG A 320 -21.24 15.43 -37.73
N SER A 321 -20.53 16.52 -37.43
CA SER A 321 -19.12 16.46 -37.05
C SER A 321 -18.97 16.09 -35.57
N ASP A 322 -18.12 15.09 -35.29
CA ASP A 322 -17.76 14.66 -33.92
C ASP A 322 -17.29 15.84 -33.05
N VAL A 323 -16.56 16.80 -33.65
CA VAL A 323 -16.10 18.00 -32.94
C VAL A 323 -17.30 18.81 -32.43
N TYR A 324 -18.27 19.09 -33.29
CA TYR A 324 -19.46 19.85 -32.89
C TYR A 324 -20.36 19.07 -31.92
N GLN A 325 -20.54 17.76 -32.13
CA GLN A 325 -21.31 16.92 -31.21
C GLN A 325 -20.66 16.87 -29.83
N THR A 326 -19.34 16.66 -29.76
CA THR A 326 -18.57 16.70 -28.51
C THR A 326 -18.74 18.04 -27.80
N LEU A 327 -18.61 19.15 -28.52
CA LEU A 327 -18.76 20.50 -27.96
C LEU A 327 -20.21 20.79 -27.49
N SER A 328 -21.21 20.29 -28.22
CA SER A 328 -22.62 20.39 -27.83
C SER A 328 -22.87 19.61 -26.53
N CYS A 329 -22.40 18.35 -26.46
CA CYS A 329 -22.53 17.51 -25.28
C CYS A 329 -21.83 18.12 -24.06
N ILE A 330 -20.62 18.68 -24.22
CA ILE A 330 -19.92 19.38 -23.13
C ILE A 330 -20.75 20.56 -22.63
N THR A 331 -21.31 21.35 -23.54
CA THR A 331 -22.15 22.52 -23.20
C THR A 331 -23.42 22.09 -22.44
N GLU A 332 -24.10 21.05 -22.90
CA GLU A 332 -25.30 20.51 -22.25
C GLU A 332 -24.98 19.91 -20.88
N PHE A 333 -23.90 19.15 -20.78
CA PHE A 333 -23.42 18.58 -19.52
C PHE A 333 -23.10 19.68 -18.50
N GLN A 334 -22.37 20.72 -18.90
CA GLN A 334 -22.06 21.86 -18.03
C GLN A 334 -23.35 22.54 -17.54
N LYS A 335 -24.32 22.80 -18.44
CA LYS A 335 -25.62 23.36 -18.05
C LYS A 335 -26.36 22.48 -17.04
N ALA A 336 -26.39 21.17 -17.25
CA ALA A 336 -27.03 20.23 -16.35
C ALA A 336 -26.35 20.21 -14.96
N MET A 337 -25.02 20.19 -14.92
CA MET A 337 -24.26 20.26 -13.66
C MET A 337 -24.51 21.57 -12.89
N PHE A 338 -24.62 22.71 -13.60
CA PHE A 338 -24.98 23.98 -12.96
C PHE A 338 -26.41 23.98 -12.41
N ALA A 339 -27.37 23.41 -13.13
CA ALA A 339 -28.75 23.29 -12.67
C ALA A 339 -28.83 22.43 -11.41
N VAL A 340 -28.21 21.24 -11.39
CA VAL A 340 -28.13 20.37 -10.21
C VAL A 340 -27.56 21.10 -8.99
N ALA A 341 -26.48 21.87 -9.18
CA ALA A 341 -25.87 22.63 -8.09
C ALA A 341 -26.75 23.78 -7.57
N GLN A 342 -27.50 24.44 -8.45
CA GLN A 342 -28.43 25.52 -8.10
C GLN A 342 -29.67 24.97 -7.37
N ASP A 343 -30.24 23.89 -7.90
CA ASP A 343 -31.47 23.28 -7.42
C ASP A 343 -31.25 22.40 -6.19
N ARG A 344 -29.97 22.06 -5.89
CA ARG A 344 -29.56 21.16 -4.79
C ARG A 344 -30.19 19.76 -4.90
N ASP A 345 -30.45 19.31 -6.13
CA ASP A 345 -31.03 18.00 -6.44
C ASP A 345 -29.90 16.97 -6.65
N PHE A 346 -29.29 16.56 -5.54
CA PHE A 346 -28.12 15.66 -5.51
C PHE A 346 -28.49 14.18 -5.46
#